data_AF-A0A5D2N5A8-F1
#
_entry.id   AF-A0A5D2N5A8-F1
#
_cell.length_a   1.000
_cell.length_b   1.000
_cell.length_c   1.000
_cell.angle_alpha   90.00
_cell.angle_beta   90.00
_cell.angle_gamma   90.00
#
_symmetry.space_group_name_H-M   'P 1'
#
loop_
_entity.id
_entity.type
_entity.pdbx_description
1 polymer ?
#
loop_
_entity_poly.entity_id
_entity_poly.type
_entity_poly.pdbx_seq_one_letter_code
_entity_poly.pdbx_strand_id
1 'polypeptide(L)'
;MLPPLKMERSMSMDESLKYMIILQHIEKYKEYETDYTCRLMAKYFSKKNFYGGNIFDEKATIDSETILSSRWPSTRSFADPVHAFEHPSNGGSCI
;
A
#
# COMPACT_ATOMS: atom_id res chain seq x y z
N MET A 1 43.43 4.46 -13.00
CA MET A 1 43.20 3.53 -14.12
C MET A 1 42.87 2.17 -13.53
N LEU A 2 41.63 1.69 -13.69
CA LEU A 2 41.27 0.33 -13.24
C LEU A 2 41.88 -0.71 -14.20
N PRO A 3 42.34 -1.86 -13.69
CA PRO A 3 42.82 -2.94 -14.56
C PRO A 3 41.64 -3.56 -15.35
N PRO A 4 41.89 -4.06 -16.57
CA PRO A 4 40.85 -4.62 -17.41
C PRO A 4 40.36 -5.95 -16.83
N LEU A 5 39.03 -6.06 -16.66
CA LEU A 5 38.36 -7.31 -16.36
C LEU A 5 38.64 -8.29 -17.50
N LYS A 6 39.47 -9.29 -17.26
CA LYS A 6 39.56 -10.47 -18.13
C LYS A 6 38.24 -11.22 -18.01
N MET A 7 37.32 -10.89 -18.90
CA MET A 7 36.01 -11.51 -19.01
C MET A 7 36.16 -12.77 -19.86
N GLU A 8 36.50 -13.90 -19.23
CA GLU A 8 36.26 -15.25 -19.76
C GLU A 8 36.33 -16.24 -18.59
N ARG A 9 35.31 -16.19 -17.72
CA ARG A 9 34.95 -17.36 -16.90
C ARG A 9 33.52 -17.70 -17.30
N SER A 10 33.35 -18.75 -18.09
CA SER A 10 32.02 -19.26 -18.40
C SER A 10 31.29 -19.53 -17.08
N MET A 11 30.22 -18.77 -16.82
CA MET A 11 29.37 -19.07 -15.68
C MET A 11 28.78 -20.46 -15.90
N SER A 12 28.82 -21.28 -14.85
CA SER A 12 28.02 -22.49 -14.79
C SER A 12 26.58 -22.16 -15.19
N MET A 13 25.93 -23.07 -15.92
CA MET A 13 24.51 -22.92 -16.24
C MET A 13 23.66 -22.78 -14.97
N ASP A 14 24.06 -23.41 -13.86
CA ASP A 14 23.38 -23.29 -12.56
C ASP A 14 23.49 -21.87 -11.98
N GLU A 15 24.66 -21.23 -12.07
CA GLU A 15 24.90 -19.87 -11.61
C GLU A 15 24.18 -18.85 -12.50
N SER A 16 24.09 -19.13 -13.79
CA SER A 16 23.34 -18.31 -14.74
C SER A 16 21.83 -18.35 -14.45
N LEU A 17 21.29 -19.52 -14.10
CA LEU A 17 19.90 -19.68 -13.67
C LEU A 17 19.63 -18.99 -12.34
N LYS A 18 20.51 -19.14 -11.34
CA LYS A 18 20.40 -18.43 -10.06
C LYS A 18 20.36 -16.92 -10.27
N TYR A 19 21.27 -16.38 -11.08
CA TYR A 19 21.33 -14.95 -11.38
C TYR A 19 20.05 -14.44 -12.07
N MET A 20 19.54 -15.19 -13.06
CA MET A 20 18.25 -14.89 -13.70
C MET A 20 17.09 -14.87 -12.71
N ILE A 21 17.01 -15.85 -11.80
CA ILE A 21 15.96 -15.92 -10.78
C ILE A 21 16.06 -14.72 -9.82
N ILE A 22 17.26 -14.37 -9.38
CA ILE A 22 17.49 -13.22 -8.49
C ILE A 22 17.05 -11.92 -9.17
N LEU A 23 17.41 -11.72 -10.44
CA LEU A 23 16.98 -10.54 -11.19
C LEU A 23 15.45 -10.44 -11.29
N GLN A 24 14.77 -11.55 -11.60
CA GLN A 24 13.30 -11.58 -11.63
C GLN A 24 12.68 -11.28 -10.26
N HIS A 25 13.30 -11.73 -9.17
CA HIS A 25 12.81 -11.43 -7.82
C HIS A 25 12.99 -9.96 -7.46
N ILE A 26 14.10 -9.34 -7.84
CA ILE A 26 14.35 -7.91 -7.61
C ILE A 26 13.31 -7.07 -8.37
N GLU A 27 13.01 -7.42 -9.61
CA GLU A 27 12.00 -6.73 -10.42
C GLU A 27 10.61 -6.84 -9.78
N LYS A 28 10.18 -8.07 -9.47
CA LYS A 28 8.90 -8.30 -8.76
C LYS A 28 8.83 -7.57 -7.42
N TYR A 29 9.92 -7.54 -6.65
CA TYR A 29 9.95 -6.83 -5.38
C TYR A 29 9.67 -5.33 -5.57
N LYS A 30 10.30 -4.70 -6.56
CA LYS A 30 10.09 -3.29 -6.88
C LYS A 30 8.64 -3.01 -7.30
N GLU A 31 8.05 -3.92 -8.08
CA GLU A 31 6.63 -3.83 -8.44
C GLU A 31 5.75 -3.89 -7.19
N TYR A 32 5.96 -4.88 -6.31
CA TYR A 32 5.19 -5.00 -5.08
C TYR A 32 5.31 -3.78 -4.16
N GLU A 33 6.52 -3.25 -4.00
CA GLU A 33 6.76 -2.05 -3.18
C GLU A 33 6.01 -0.83 -3.73
N THR A 34 6.04 -0.65 -5.05
CA THR A 34 5.34 0.45 -5.74
C THR A 34 3.83 0.30 -5.60
N ASP A 35 3.31 -0.90 -5.85
CA ASP A 35 1.89 -1.21 -5.76
C ASP A 35 1.35 -1.01 -4.35
N TYR A 36 2.11 -1.47 -3.35
CA TYR A 36 1.76 -1.32 -1.94
C TYR A 36 1.73 0.15 -1.51
N THR A 37 2.75 0.92 -1.89
CA THR A 37 2.82 2.35 -1.58
C THR A 37 1.63 3.10 -2.18
N CYS A 38 1.28 2.82 -3.44
CA CYS A 38 0.14 3.45 -4.09
C CYS A 38 -1.18 3.11 -3.39
N ARG A 39 -1.36 1.86 -2.96
CA ARG A 39 -2.57 1.43 -2.21
C ARG A 39 -2.68 2.13 -0.85
N LEU A 40 -1.59 2.30 -0.13
CA LEU A 40 -1.57 3.05 1.13
C LEU A 40 -1.94 4.52 0.91
N MET A 41 -1.32 5.17 -0.08
CA MET A 41 -1.61 6.55 -0.43
C MET A 41 -3.08 6.74 -0.82
N ALA A 42 -3.61 5.82 -1.64
CA ALA A 42 -5.00 5.81 -2.05
C ALA A 42 -5.99 5.69 -0.88
N LYS A 43 -5.73 4.76 0.05
CA LYS A 43 -6.64 4.47 1.17
C LYS A 43 -6.64 5.56 2.24
N TYR A 44 -5.45 5.97 2.69
CA TYR A 44 -5.32 6.77 3.90
C TYR A 44 -5.17 8.27 3.63
N PHE A 45 -4.65 8.66 2.46
CA PHE A 45 -4.27 10.05 2.20
C PHE A 45 -5.12 10.70 1.10
N SER A 46 -5.21 10.10 -0.08
CA SER A 46 -5.91 10.72 -1.21
C SER A 46 -7.40 10.41 -1.26
N LYS A 47 -7.83 9.28 -0.66
CA LYS A 47 -9.19 8.70 -0.78
C LYS A 47 -9.61 8.50 -2.25
N LYS A 48 -8.62 8.35 -3.16
CA LYS A 48 -8.80 8.23 -4.61
C LYS A 48 -8.14 6.99 -5.16
N ASN A 49 -8.79 6.36 -6.14
CA ASN A 49 -8.24 5.26 -6.91
C ASN A 49 -7.22 5.75 -7.98
N PHE A 50 -6.57 4.81 -8.67
CA PHE A 50 -5.57 5.09 -9.71
C PHE A 50 -6.08 5.96 -10.87
N TYR A 51 -7.39 6.00 -11.10
CA TYR A 51 -8.04 6.81 -12.15
C TYR A 51 -8.54 8.17 -11.61
N GLY A 52 -8.21 8.52 -10.37
CA GLY A 52 -8.64 9.75 -9.71
C GLY A 52 -10.09 9.74 -9.19
N GLY A 53 -10.81 8.63 -9.35
CA GLY A 53 -12.15 8.44 -8.79
C GLY A 53 -12.12 8.08 -7.31
N ASN A 54 -13.27 8.08 -6.63
CA ASN A 54 -13.35 7.66 -5.23
C ASN A 54 -12.94 6.18 -5.10
N ILE A 55 -12.18 5.86 -4.04
CA ILE A 55 -11.81 4.47 -3.73
C ILE A 55 -12.92 3.71 -2.99
N PHE A 56 -13.83 4.42 -2.32
CA PHE A 56 -14.92 3.84 -1.55
C PHE A 56 -16.21 3.81 -2.35
N ASP A 57 -16.90 2.67 -2.27
CA ASP A 57 -18.17 2.43 -2.95
C ASP A 57 -19.37 2.76 -2.04
N GLU A 58 -19.24 2.50 -0.74
CA GLU A 58 -20.32 2.63 0.23
C GLU A 58 -19.86 3.38 1.48
N LYS A 59 -20.80 4.08 2.12
CA LYS A 59 -20.60 4.77 3.40
C LYS A 59 -21.74 4.44 4.35
N ALA A 60 -21.41 4.18 5.60
CA ALA A 60 -22.35 4.00 6.70
C ALA A 60 -21.94 4.87 7.87
N THR A 61 -22.91 5.43 8.59
CA THR A 61 -22.67 6.19 9.81
C THR A 61 -23.25 5.41 10.98
N ILE A 62 -22.41 5.06 11.96
CA ILE A 62 -22.78 4.29 13.15
C ILE A 62 -22.23 5.06 14.35
N ASP A 63 -23.09 5.40 15.32
CA ASP A 63 -22.69 6.06 16.58
C ASP A 63 -21.72 7.25 16.37
N SER A 64 -22.05 8.14 15.42
CA SER A 64 -21.26 9.31 14.96
C SER A 64 -19.99 9.01 14.15
N GLU A 65 -19.53 7.76 14.09
CA GLU A 65 -18.41 7.36 13.25
C GLU A 65 -18.86 7.07 11.80
N THR A 66 -18.12 7.57 10.82
CA THR A 66 -18.36 7.25 9.40
C THR A 66 -17.44 6.14 8.94
N ILE A 67 -18.01 4.99 8.61
CA ILE A 67 -17.32 3.83 8.04
C ILE A 67 -17.49 3.85 6.52
N LEU A 68 -16.37 3.81 5.81
CA LEU A 68 -16.29 3.70 4.36
C LEU A 68 -15.91 2.26 3.97
N SER A 69 -16.55 1.76 2.93
CA SER A 69 -16.33 0.42 2.40
C SER A 69 -15.88 0.48 0.94
N SER A 70 -15.03 -0.46 0.53
CA SER A 70 -14.61 -0.59 -0.87
C SER A 70 -14.55 -2.03 -1.33
N ARG A 71 -14.64 -2.24 -2.64
CA ARG A 71 -14.53 -3.54 -3.30
C ARG A 71 -13.18 -4.23 -3.14
N TRP A 72 -12.08 -3.47 -2.98
CA TRP A 72 -10.74 -4.05 -2.97
C TRP A 72 -10.38 -4.65 -1.60
N PRO A 73 -9.83 -5.88 -1.54
CA PRO A 73 -9.50 -6.53 -0.28
C PRO A 73 -8.59 -5.68 0.63
N SER A 74 -7.61 -4.98 0.07
CA SER A 74 -6.66 -4.13 0.82
C SER A 74 -7.28 -2.86 1.40
N THR A 75 -8.40 -2.39 0.84
CA THR A 75 -9.07 -1.15 1.26
C THR A 75 -10.49 -1.39 1.78
N ARG A 76 -10.85 -2.65 2.05
CA ARG A 76 -12.23 -3.12 2.24
C ARG A 76 -13.04 -2.32 3.24
N SER A 77 -12.44 -1.98 4.36
CA SER A 77 -13.06 -1.13 5.37
C SER A 77 -12.08 -0.06 5.83
N PHE A 78 -12.60 1.14 6.03
CA PHE A 78 -11.89 2.30 6.52
C PHE A 78 -12.82 3.11 7.41
N ALA A 79 -12.36 3.44 8.61
CA ALA A 79 -12.99 4.44 9.46
C ALA A 79 -11.97 5.56 9.69
N ASP A 80 -12.43 6.81 9.73
CA ASP A 80 -11.52 7.95 9.84
C ASP A 80 -10.90 7.99 11.24
N PRO A 81 -9.58 7.78 11.38
CA PRO A 81 -8.94 7.69 12.69
C PRO A 81 -8.97 9.02 13.45
N VAL A 82 -9.20 10.15 12.78
CA VAL A 82 -9.32 11.46 13.44
C VAL A 82 -10.53 11.48 14.39
N HIS A 83 -11.62 10.82 14.00
CA HIS A 83 -12.87 10.80 14.79
C HIS A 83 -12.77 9.89 16.03
N ALA A 84 -11.79 8.97 16.08
CA ALA A 84 -11.56 8.11 17.23
C ALA A 84 -10.99 8.87 18.45
N PHE A 85 -10.45 10.08 18.25
CA PHE A 85 -9.87 10.91 19.31
C PHE A 85 -10.79 12.05 19.77
N GLU A 86 -11.93 12.23 19.11
CA GLU A 86 -12.97 13.16 19.57
C GLU A 86 -13.65 12.55 20.80
N HIS A 87 -13.08 12.82 21.97
CA HIS A 87 -13.69 12.49 23.25
C HIS A 87 -15.11 13.10 23.26
N PRO A 88 -16.16 12.38 23.72
CA PRO A 88 -17.46 13.01 23.92
C PRO A 88 -17.26 14.21 24.83
N SER A 89 -17.46 15.42 24.28
CA SER A 89 -17.52 16.63 25.08
C SER A 89 -18.66 16.41 26.05
N ASN A 90 -18.28 16.20 27.32
CA ASN A 90 -19.18 15.81 28.37
C ASN A 90 -20.08 17.00 28.70
N GLY A 91 -21.11 17.22 27.87
CA GLY A 91 -22.20 18.15 28.08
C GLY A 91 -23.20 17.57 29.08
N GLY A 92 -22.70 17.07 30.21
CA GLY A 92 -23.51 16.72 31.36
C GLY A 92 -24.03 18.00 32.01
N SER A 93 -25.06 18.60 31.42
CA SER A 93 -25.93 19.54 32.14
C SER A 93 -26.83 18.71 33.04
N CYS A 94 -26.39 18.47 34.27
CA CYS A 94 -27.28 17.99 35.33
C CYS A 94 -28.35 19.06 35.57
N ILE A 95 -29.61 18.70 35.32
CA ILE A 95 -30.80 19.41 35.80
C ILE A 95 -31.03 19.07 37.27
#